data_AF-A0AAW0VVZ3-F1
#
_entry.id   AF-A0AAW0VVZ3-F1
#
_cell.length_a   1.000
_cell.length_b   1.000
_cell.length_c   1.000
_cell.angle_alpha   90.00
_cell.angle_beta   90.00
_cell.angle_gamma   90.00
#
_symmetry.space_group_name_H-M   'P 1'
#
loop_
_entity.id
_entity.type
_entity.pdbx_description
1 polymer ?
#
loop_
_entity_poly.entity_id
_entity_poly.type
_entity_poly.pdbx_seq_one_letter_code
_entity_poly.pdbx_strand_id
1 'polypeptide(L)'
;AAFTLVTLSPAAFTLATFSPVAFTLGTLSPAAFTLATFSPVAFTLATLSPVAFTLGTLSPAAFTLGTLSPAAFILGTLSPAGFTLDTLSPAAFILGTLSPAAFTLGTLSPAAFTLGTLSPAAFV
;
A
#
# COMPACT_ATOMS: atom_id res chain seq x y z
N ALA A 1 -3.52 9.14 17.09
CA ALA A 1 -4.37 7.99 17.51
C ALA A 1 -3.96 6.73 16.76
N ALA A 2 -4.19 5.55 17.33
CA ALA A 2 -3.97 4.26 16.67
C ALA A 2 -5.32 3.63 16.28
N PHE A 3 -5.38 3.03 15.09
CA PHE A 3 -6.61 2.41 14.57
C PHE A 3 -6.31 1.00 14.11
N THR A 4 -7.22 0.08 14.46
CA THR A 4 -7.17 -1.31 14.06
C THR A 4 -8.55 -1.72 13.56
N LEU A 5 -8.63 -2.18 12.31
CA LEU A 5 -9.84 -2.70 11.72
C LEU A 5 -9.58 -4.13 11.26
N VAL A 6 -10.32 -5.09 11.80
CA VAL A 6 -10.01 -6.52 11.61
C VAL A 6 -10.60 -7.05 10.31
N THR A 7 -11.89 -6.79 10.07
CA THR A 7 -12.56 -7.25 8.85
C THR A 7 -13.58 -6.22 8.42
N LEU A 8 -13.46 -5.72 7.19
CA LEU A 8 -14.48 -4.89 6.57
C LEU A 8 -14.67 -5.24 5.09
N SER A 9 -15.91 -5.16 4.62
CA SER A 9 -16.28 -5.32 3.22
C SER A 9 -17.14 -4.14 2.75
N PRO A 10 -16.65 -2.88 2.84
CA PRO A 10 -17.42 -1.73 2.40
C PRO A 10 -17.45 -1.66 0.87
N ALA A 11 -18.41 -0.96 0.29
CA ALA A 11 -18.38 -0.71 -1.15
C ALA A 11 -17.11 0.08 -1.56
N ALA A 12 -16.73 1.09 -0.76
CA ALA A 12 -15.50 1.84 -0.93
C ALA A 12 -14.89 2.21 0.42
N PHE A 13 -13.57 2.29 0.47
CA PHE A 13 -12.81 2.81 1.59
C PHE A 13 -11.94 3.97 1.10
N THR A 14 -12.23 5.19 1.55
CA THR A 14 -11.53 6.39 1.07
C THR A 14 -11.09 7.25 2.24
N LEU A 15 -9.82 7.62 2.27
CA LEU A 15 -9.28 8.64 3.17
C LEU A 15 -8.54 9.71 2.38
N ALA A 16 -8.95 10.97 2.57
CA ALA A 16 -8.34 12.11 1.89
C ALA A 16 -7.05 12.55 2.58
N THR A 17 -7.14 13.10 3.78
CA THR A 17 -5.98 13.53 4.57
C THR A 17 -6.05 12.89 5.94
N PHE A 18 -5.08 12.05 6.29
CA PHE A 18 -5.08 11.35 7.56
C PHE A 18 -3.66 11.03 8.04
N SER A 19 -3.36 11.28 9.32
CA SER A 19 -2.03 11.07 9.91
C SER A 19 -2.16 10.47 11.33
N PRO A 20 -2.51 9.18 11.44
CA PRO A 20 -2.57 8.48 12.71
C PRO A 20 -1.16 8.08 13.17
N VAL A 21 -1.01 7.66 14.42
CA VAL A 21 0.24 7.05 14.88
C VAL A 21 0.38 5.67 14.23
N ALA A 22 -0.67 4.85 14.31
CA ALA A 22 -0.70 3.54 13.68
C ALA A 22 -2.03 3.31 12.98
N PHE A 23 -1.98 2.61 11.85
CA PHE A 23 -3.16 2.21 11.10
C PHE A 23 -2.99 0.79 10.59
N THR A 24 -3.72 -0.13 11.20
CA THR A 24 -3.65 -1.57 10.92
C THR A 24 -4.98 -2.05 10.35
N LEU A 25 -4.89 -2.73 9.21
CA LEU A 25 -6.01 -3.35 8.52
C LEU A 25 -5.75 -4.85 8.38
N GLY A 26 -6.68 -5.66 8.88
CA GLY A 26 -6.63 -7.12 8.74
C GLY A 26 -7.04 -7.55 7.34
N THR A 27 -8.31 -7.92 7.19
CA THR A 27 -8.89 -8.41 5.92
C THR A 27 -9.86 -7.40 5.33
N LEU A 28 -9.62 -6.99 4.09
CA LEU A 28 -10.44 -6.01 3.37
C LEU A 28 -10.76 -6.45 1.94
N SER A 29 -12.03 -6.40 1.56
CA SER A 29 -12.44 -6.66 0.17
C SER A 29 -13.42 -5.61 -0.37
N PRO A 30 -13.04 -4.30 -0.40
CA PRO A 30 -13.90 -3.28 -0.98
C PRO A 30 -13.86 -3.29 -2.51
N ALA A 31 -14.83 -2.63 -3.18
CA ALA A 31 -14.67 -2.40 -4.62
C ALA A 31 -13.51 -1.43 -4.89
N ALA A 32 -13.38 -0.37 -4.08
CA ALA A 32 -12.29 0.60 -4.18
C ALA A 32 -11.65 0.88 -2.81
N PHE A 33 -10.33 0.94 -2.77
CA PHE A 33 -9.54 1.39 -1.64
C PHE A 33 -8.64 2.55 -2.07
N THR A 34 -8.83 3.73 -1.49
CA THR A 34 -8.12 4.95 -1.89
C THR A 34 -7.58 5.70 -0.67
N LEU A 35 -6.27 5.95 -0.66
CA LEU A 35 -5.63 6.89 0.28
C LEU A 35 -4.97 8.00 -0.53
N ALA A 36 -5.37 9.27 -0.33
CA ALA A 36 -4.80 10.38 -1.09
C ALA A 36 -3.52 10.94 -0.45
N THR A 37 -3.63 11.55 0.73
CA THR A 37 -2.50 12.09 1.50
C THR A 37 -2.47 11.41 2.87
N PHE A 38 -1.51 10.52 3.08
CA PHE A 38 -1.51 9.65 4.24
C PHE A 38 -0.11 9.42 4.82
N SER A 39 0.10 9.90 6.05
CA SER A 39 1.42 9.94 6.69
C SER A 39 1.36 9.44 8.13
N PRO A 40 1.12 8.13 8.36
CA PRO A 40 1.18 7.57 9.70
C PRO A 40 2.61 7.28 10.15
N VAL A 41 2.83 6.99 11.44
CA VAL A 41 4.12 6.38 11.84
C VAL A 41 4.20 4.96 11.30
N ALA A 42 3.17 4.15 11.50
CA ALA A 42 3.08 2.78 10.99
C ALA A 42 1.79 2.53 10.20
N PHE A 43 1.93 1.95 9.01
CA PHE A 43 0.83 1.41 8.22
C PHE A 43 1.05 -0.07 7.97
N THR A 44 0.05 -0.88 8.31
CA THR A 44 0.10 -2.32 8.10
C THR A 44 -1.20 -2.80 7.49
N LEU A 45 -1.08 -3.60 6.44
CA LEU A 45 -2.21 -4.16 5.74
C LEU A 45 -1.97 -5.64 5.48
N ALA A 46 -2.75 -6.53 6.11
CA ALA A 46 -2.47 -7.96 6.10
C ALA A 46 -3.00 -8.67 4.85
N THR A 47 -4.28 -8.48 4.51
CA THR A 47 -4.91 -9.13 3.35
C THR A 47 -5.92 -8.21 2.68
N LEU A 48 -5.77 -7.99 1.37
CA LEU A 48 -6.69 -7.13 0.64
C LEU A 48 -6.85 -7.50 -0.83
N SER A 49 -8.11 -7.53 -1.28
CA SER A 49 -8.53 -8.02 -2.60
C SER A 49 -9.60 -7.15 -3.27
N PRO A 50 -9.36 -5.84 -3.51
CA PRO A 50 -10.33 -4.95 -4.11
C PRO A 50 -10.28 -4.99 -5.63
N VAL A 51 -11.27 -4.37 -6.29
CA VAL A 51 -11.15 -4.10 -7.72
C VAL A 51 -10.04 -3.07 -7.96
N ALA A 52 -10.05 -1.97 -7.23
CA ALA A 52 -9.03 -0.92 -7.33
C ALA A 52 -8.38 -0.61 -5.98
N PHE A 53 -7.05 -0.59 -5.95
CA PHE A 53 -6.24 -0.12 -4.84
C PHE A 53 -5.37 1.04 -5.30
N THR A 54 -5.59 2.23 -4.73
CA THR A 54 -4.94 3.47 -5.15
C THR A 54 -4.35 4.19 -3.94
N LEU A 55 -3.05 4.46 -4.01
CA LEU A 55 -2.33 5.28 -3.04
C LEU A 55 -1.77 6.50 -3.75
N GLY A 56 -2.05 7.69 -3.23
CA GLY A 56 -1.53 8.96 -3.72
C GLY A 56 -0.14 9.24 -3.17
N THR A 57 -0.05 10.21 -2.25
CA THR A 57 1.19 10.65 -1.60
C THR A 57 1.26 10.11 -0.18
N LEU A 58 2.24 9.25 0.09
CA LEU A 58 2.44 8.63 1.40
C LEU A 58 3.88 8.78 1.90
N SER A 59 4.01 9.09 3.19
CA SER A 59 5.31 9.26 3.86
C SER A 59 5.35 8.68 5.28
N PRO A 60 5.07 7.37 5.46
CA PRO A 60 5.11 6.77 6.78
C PRO A 60 6.52 6.39 7.23
N ALA A 61 6.74 6.15 8.53
CA ALA A 61 7.99 5.56 8.97
C ALA A 61 8.08 4.08 8.55
N ALA A 62 7.01 3.31 8.76
CA ALA A 62 6.91 1.92 8.32
C ALA A 62 5.66 1.70 7.45
N PHE A 63 5.85 1.05 6.30
CA PHE A 63 4.80 0.67 5.37
C PHE A 63 4.90 -0.81 5.03
N THR A 64 3.96 -1.60 5.54
CA THR A 64 3.97 -3.06 5.41
C THR A 64 2.70 -3.54 4.73
N LEU A 65 2.87 -4.29 3.64
CA LEU A 65 1.82 -4.95 2.89
C LEU A 65 2.05 -6.47 2.92
N GLY A 66 1.08 -7.21 3.40
CA GLY A 66 1.07 -8.67 3.38
C GLY A 66 0.67 -9.20 2.00
N THR A 67 -0.49 -9.87 1.94
CA THR A 67 -0.99 -10.51 0.72
C THR A 67 -2.03 -9.64 0.02
N LEU A 68 -1.72 -9.19 -1.20
CA LEU A 68 -2.56 -8.32 -2.00
C LEU A 68 -2.85 -8.91 -3.37
N SER A 69 -4.13 -8.94 -3.76
CA SER A 69 -4.56 -9.42 -5.08
C SER A 69 -5.67 -8.55 -5.71
N PRO A 70 -5.42 -7.24 -5.93
CA PRO A 70 -6.42 -6.39 -6.57
C PRO A 70 -6.44 -6.56 -8.09
N ALA A 71 -7.52 -6.13 -8.77
CA ALA A 71 -7.46 -6.04 -10.23
C ALA A 71 -6.48 -4.93 -10.68
N ALA A 72 -6.52 -3.76 -10.05
CA ALA A 72 -5.57 -2.68 -10.28
C ALA A 72 -4.89 -2.24 -8.97
N PHE A 73 -3.56 -2.17 -8.98
CA PHE A 73 -2.73 -1.65 -7.90
C PHE A 73 -1.95 -0.44 -8.40
N ILE A 74 -2.27 0.74 -7.88
CA ILE A 74 -1.73 2.02 -8.33
C ILE A 74 -1.09 2.74 -7.15
N LEU A 75 0.20 3.05 -7.30
CA LEU A 75 0.99 3.81 -6.36
C LEU A 75 1.45 5.12 -7.01
N GLY A 76 1.13 6.25 -6.40
CA GLY A 76 1.59 7.57 -6.79
C GLY A 76 3.02 7.82 -6.33
N THR A 77 3.17 8.48 -5.18
CA THR A 77 4.47 8.85 -4.58
C THR A 77 4.57 8.31 -3.16
N LEU A 78 5.54 7.43 -2.92
CA LEU A 78 5.79 6.83 -1.63
C LEU A 78 7.25 7.05 -1.20
N SER A 79 7.44 7.63 -0.02
CA SER A 79 8.76 7.86 0.56
C SER A 79 8.82 7.39 2.03
N PRO A 80 8.64 6.09 2.31
CA PRO A 80 8.67 5.60 3.68
C PRO A 80 10.10 5.38 4.19
N ALA A 81 10.32 5.33 5.50
CA ALA A 81 11.63 4.89 6.00
C ALA A 81 11.84 3.38 5.73
N GLY A 82 10.83 2.56 5.97
CA GLY A 82 10.81 1.14 5.59
C GLY A 82 9.61 0.79 4.72
N PHE A 83 9.85 0.13 3.59
CA PHE A 83 8.83 -0.47 2.74
C PHE A 83 9.02 -1.99 2.72
N THR A 84 7.98 -2.73 3.10
CA THR A 84 7.94 -4.18 3.04
C THR A 84 6.69 -4.62 2.29
N LEU A 85 6.87 -5.48 1.30
CA LEU A 85 5.78 -6.12 0.59
C LEU A 85 6.03 -7.62 0.49
N ASP A 86 5.11 -8.43 1.03
CA ASP A 86 5.27 -9.88 1.07
C ASP A 86 4.79 -10.53 -0.24
N THR A 87 3.54 -10.29 -0.65
CA THR A 87 2.98 -10.88 -1.87
C THR A 87 2.01 -9.91 -2.54
N LEU A 88 2.26 -9.62 -3.82
CA LEU A 88 1.41 -8.78 -4.65
C LEU A 88 1.19 -9.42 -6.02
N SER A 89 -0.06 -9.76 -6.31
CA SER A 89 -0.47 -10.46 -7.54
C SER A 89 -1.66 -9.75 -8.23
N PRO A 90 -1.48 -8.54 -8.77
CA PRO A 90 -2.56 -7.80 -9.40
C PRO A 90 -2.70 -8.12 -10.89
N ALA A 91 -3.84 -7.79 -11.51
CA ALA A 91 -3.91 -7.81 -12.96
C ALA A 91 -3.07 -6.67 -13.58
N ALA A 92 -3.13 -5.48 -13.00
CA ALA A 92 -2.28 -4.34 -13.38
C ALA A 92 -1.57 -3.74 -12.17
N PHE A 93 -0.25 -3.57 -12.28
CA PHE A 93 0.58 -2.86 -11.32
C PHE A 93 1.15 -1.59 -11.96
N ILE A 94 0.90 -0.45 -11.32
CA ILE A 94 1.44 0.85 -11.74
C ILE A 94 2.10 1.51 -10.53
N LEU A 95 3.37 1.84 -10.66
CA LEU A 95 4.11 2.59 -9.65
C LEU A 95 4.69 3.86 -10.28
N GLY A 96 4.35 5.02 -9.72
CA GLY A 96 4.90 6.33 -10.08
C GLY A 96 6.30 6.55 -9.50
N THR A 97 6.41 6.71 -8.18
CA THR A 97 7.68 6.90 -7.48
C THR A 97 7.67 6.20 -6.13
N LEU A 98 8.71 5.39 -5.87
CA LEU A 98 8.98 4.75 -4.59
C LEU A 98 10.43 5.02 -4.18
N SER A 99 10.61 5.76 -3.09
CA SER A 99 11.93 6.19 -2.59
C SER A 99 12.11 5.89 -1.10
N PRO A 100 12.18 4.61 -0.69
CA PRO A 100 12.29 4.26 0.71
C PRO A 100 13.75 4.24 1.21
N ALA A 101 13.97 4.34 2.52
CA ALA A 101 15.33 4.13 3.05
C ALA A 101 15.70 2.63 3.03
N ALA A 102 14.78 1.75 3.41
CA ALA A 102 14.91 0.30 3.28
C ALA A 102 13.75 -0.28 2.47
N PHE A 103 14.06 -1.17 1.51
CA PHE A 103 13.08 -1.83 0.65
C PHE A 103 13.24 -3.34 0.70
N THR A 104 12.15 -4.02 1.06
CA THR A 104 12.03 -5.49 1.01
C THR A 104 10.84 -5.86 0.16
N LEU A 105 11.08 -6.78 -0.77
CA LEU A 105 10.07 -7.32 -1.68
C LEU A 105 10.15 -8.84 -1.68
N GLY A 106 9.05 -9.49 -1.31
CA GLY A 106 8.85 -10.92 -1.50
C GLY A 106 8.43 -11.22 -2.93
N THR A 107 7.18 -11.62 -3.12
CA THR A 107 6.65 -12.02 -4.43
C THR A 107 5.90 -10.87 -5.10
N LEU A 108 6.25 -10.59 -6.35
CA LEU A 108 5.53 -9.66 -7.23
C LEU A 108 5.21 -10.36 -8.54
N SER A 109 3.92 -10.60 -8.81
CA SER A 109 3.46 -11.36 -9.98
C SER A 109 2.28 -10.70 -10.71
N PRO A 110 2.48 -9.51 -11.30
CA PRO A 110 1.44 -8.81 -12.05
C PRO A 110 1.26 -9.36 -13.47
N ALA A 111 0.06 -9.26 -14.04
CA ALA A 111 -0.14 -9.54 -15.47
C ALA A 111 0.35 -8.39 -16.38
N ALA A 112 0.22 -7.15 -15.92
CA ALA A 112 0.80 -5.96 -16.55
C ALA A 112 1.56 -5.13 -15.52
N PHE A 113 2.76 -4.65 -15.88
CA PHE A 113 3.66 -3.94 -14.98
C PHE A 113 4.17 -2.64 -15.61
N THR A 114 3.96 -1.53 -14.91
CA THR A 114 4.50 -0.22 -15.25
C THR A 114 5.23 0.36 -14.04
N LEU A 115 6.48 0.77 -14.25
CA LEU A 115 7.34 1.37 -13.24
C LEU A 115 7.85 2.73 -13.73
N GLY A 116 7.63 3.78 -12.95
CA GLY A 116 8.29 5.06 -13.09
C GLY A 116 9.66 5.02 -12.41
N THR A 117 9.72 5.47 -11.15
CA THR A 117 10.97 5.58 -10.39
C THR A 117 10.95 4.66 -9.16
N LEU A 118 12.02 3.87 -9.02
CA LEU A 118 12.33 3.10 -7.81
C LEU A 118 13.74 3.47 -7.35
N SER A 119 13.85 4.13 -6.19
CA SER A 119 15.12 4.66 -5.68
C SER A 119 15.31 4.40 -4.18
N PRO A 120 15.45 3.13 -3.75
CA PRO A 120 15.71 2.82 -2.35
C PRO A 120 17.15 3.10 -1.98
N ALA A 121 17.40 3.50 -0.72
CA ALA A 121 18.77 3.64 -0.21
C ALA A 121 19.40 2.27 0.10
N ALA A 122 18.61 1.27 0.48
CA ALA A 122 19.02 -0.10 0.69
C ALA A 122 17.95 -1.10 0.21
N PHE A 123 18.40 -2.18 -0.42
CA PHE A 123 17.61 -3.38 -0.69
C PHE A 123 17.94 -4.43 0.38
N VAL A 124 16.91 -5.03 0.97
CA VAL A 124 17.00 -6.08 2.01
C VAL A 124 16.17 -7.27 1.56
#